data_AF-A0A6A6R4X1-F1
#
_entry.id   AF-A0A6A6R4X1-F1
#
_cell.length_a   1.000
_cell.length_b   1.000
_cell.length_c   1.000
_cell.angle_alpha   90.00
_cell.angle_beta   90.00
_cell.angle_gamma   90.00
#
_symmetry.space_group_name_H-M   'P 1'
#
loop_
_entity.id
_entity.type
_entity.pdbx_description
1 polymer ?
#
loop_
_entity_poly.entity_id
_entity_poly.type
_entity_poly.pdbx_seq_one_letter_code
_entity_poly.pdbx_strand_id
1 'polypeptide(L)'
;MYFKAALIAATFATLSTLTIAAPINASPSGGVTAAIITTITPETSSCAGADHPDQCRTAEQAAPFINNSFSKYGITTKAEQAALLSLMLFESVGFKYNHNISPGRPGQGTRNMQMINFNTLYAQAVVPDKVAAATAAGPDAVLALVNTDDYSFASAAWFLTSQPACAPIRAELQSGSTAGWSAYITTCVGTTDTPDRDVIWTAAKAAMGV
;
A
#
# COMPACT_ATOMS: atom_id res chain seq x y z
N MET A 1 48.27 -27.39 -67.60
CA MET A 1 46.86 -27.31 -68.03
C MET A 1 45.99 -27.31 -66.76
N TYR A 2 45.41 -26.15 -66.46
CA TYR A 2 44.24 -25.84 -65.61
C TYR A 2 43.98 -26.55 -64.25
N PHE A 3 44.17 -25.74 -63.19
CA PHE A 3 43.33 -25.47 -62.00
C PHE A 3 42.34 -26.53 -61.46
N LYS A 4 42.37 -26.73 -60.13
CA LYS A 4 41.31 -26.27 -59.20
C LYS A 4 41.71 -26.46 -57.73
N ALA A 5 41.89 -25.33 -57.02
CA ALA A 5 41.90 -25.27 -55.57
C ALA A 5 40.45 -25.17 -55.07
N ALA A 6 40.08 -25.99 -54.08
CA ALA A 6 38.80 -25.90 -53.39
C ALA A 6 39.00 -25.22 -52.04
N LEU A 7 38.46 -24.00 -51.90
CA LEU A 7 38.35 -23.27 -50.64
C LEU A 7 37.08 -23.77 -49.93
N ILE A 8 37.22 -24.34 -48.72
CA ILE A 8 36.09 -24.61 -47.83
C ILE A 8 36.03 -23.45 -46.83
N ALA A 9 35.03 -22.57 -46.99
CA ALA A 9 34.71 -21.53 -46.02
C ALA A 9 33.65 -22.07 -45.06
N ALA A 10 34.03 -22.31 -43.80
CA ALA A 10 33.11 -22.64 -42.72
C ALA A 10 32.67 -21.35 -42.01
N THR A 11 31.42 -20.93 -42.23
CA THR A 11 30.80 -19.80 -41.55
C THR A 11 30.25 -20.23 -40.20
N PHE A 12 30.86 -19.75 -39.11
CA PHE A 12 30.31 -19.84 -37.75
C PHE A 12 29.25 -18.75 -37.56
N ALA A 13 27.99 -19.15 -37.42
CA ALA A 13 26.90 -18.26 -37.02
C ALA A 13 26.85 -18.18 -35.49
N THR A 14 27.33 -17.08 -34.91
CA THR A 14 27.17 -16.77 -33.48
C THR A 14 25.77 -16.21 -33.23
N LEU A 15 24.94 -16.98 -32.53
CA LEU A 15 23.61 -16.56 -32.08
C LEU A 15 23.77 -15.67 -30.83
N SER A 16 23.71 -14.34 -31.02
CA SER A 16 23.68 -13.38 -29.90
C SER A 16 22.26 -13.30 -29.34
N THR A 17 22.02 -13.91 -28.19
CA THR A 17 20.79 -13.72 -27.41
C THR A 17 20.83 -12.35 -26.74
N LEU A 18 20.02 -11.40 -27.23
CA LEU A 18 19.72 -10.17 -26.48
C LEU A 18 18.76 -10.51 -25.34
N THR A 19 19.28 -10.64 -24.13
CA THR A 19 18.48 -10.58 -22.91
C THR A 19 18.10 -9.13 -22.65
N ILE A 20 16.84 -8.77 -22.89
CA ILE A 20 16.27 -7.49 -22.45
C ILE A 20 15.99 -7.63 -20.96
N ALA A 21 16.89 -7.14 -20.11
CA ALA A 21 16.61 -6.96 -18.69
C ALA A 21 15.57 -5.83 -18.56
N ALA A 22 14.37 -6.17 -18.05
CA ALA A 22 13.38 -5.17 -17.68
C ALA A 22 13.98 -4.25 -16.58
N PRO A 23 13.71 -2.93 -16.59
CA PRO A 23 14.15 -2.06 -15.53
C PRO A 23 13.46 -2.48 -14.24
N ILE A 24 14.23 -3.00 -13.30
CA ILE A 24 13.83 -3.10 -11.89
C ILE A 24 13.79 -1.66 -11.39
N ASN A 25 12.59 -1.12 -11.19
CA ASN A 25 12.41 0.09 -10.40
C ASN A 25 12.91 -0.24 -8.98
N ALA A 26 14.19 0.00 -8.73
CA ALA A 26 14.74 -0.03 -7.38
C ALA A 26 13.92 0.97 -6.55
N SER A 27 13.21 0.47 -5.54
CA SER A 27 12.59 1.33 -4.54
C SER A 27 13.66 2.30 -4.04
N PRO A 28 13.38 3.61 -3.94
CA PRO A 28 14.32 4.57 -3.39
C PRO A 28 14.85 4.03 -2.06
N SER A 29 16.18 4.05 -1.88
CA SER A 29 16.80 3.54 -0.66
C SER A 29 16.18 4.23 0.56
N GLY A 30 15.31 3.51 1.28
CA GLY A 30 14.55 4.04 2.42
C GLY A 30 13.03 3.80 2.40
N GLY A 31 12.46 3.33 1.28
CA GLY A 31 11.03 2.96 1.21
C GLY A 31 10.68 1.64 1.90
N VAL A 32 9.39 1.35 2.05
CA VAL A 32 8.87 0.08 2.57
C VAL A 32 9.14 -1.04 1.57
N THR A 33 9.71 -2.14 2.02
CA THR A 33 9.98 -3.32 1.19
C THR A 33 9.06 -4.47 1.58
N ALA A 34 8.91 -5.47 0.70
CA ALA A 34 8.16 -6.68 1.03
C ALA A 34 8.74 -7.36 2.29
N ALA A 35 10.07 -7.43 2.40
CA ALA A 35 10.74 -8.00 3.58
C ALA A 35 10.39 -7.26 4.89
N ILE A 36 10.27 -5.92 4.87
CA ILE A 36 9.81 -5.14 6.03
C ILE A 36 8.39 -5.55 6.40
N ILE A 37 7.48 -5.59 5.42
CA ILE A 37 6.07 -5.94 5.64
C ILE A 37 5.95 -7.37 6.20
N THR A 38 6.63 -8.35 5.60
CA THR A 38 6.63 -9.74 6.07
C THR A 38 7.31 -9.90 7.43
N THR A 39 8.26 -9.03 7.80
CA THR A 39 8.83 -9.04 9.16
C THR A 39 7.81 -8.61 10.21
N ILE A 40 6.94 -7.65 9.88
CA ILE A 40 5.89 -7.14 10.78
C ILE A 40 4.72 -8.13 10.85
N THR A 41 4.34 -8.70 9.70
CA THR A 41 3.12 -9.48 9.50
C THR A 41 3.40 -10.63 8.52
N PRO A 42 3.98 -11.76 8.99
CA PRO A 42 4.50 -12.85 8.14
C PRO A 42 3.50 -13.47 7.18
N GLU A 43 2.21 -13.47 7.52
CA GLU A 43 1.13 -13.97 6.69
C GLU A 43 0.95 -13.19 5.37
N THR A 44 1.53 -11.99 5.26
CA THR A 44 1.54 -11.21 4.01
C THR A 44 2.43 -11.83 2.92
N SER A 45 3.22 -12.85 3.24
CA SER A 45 4.05 -13.56 2.25
C SER A 45 3.23 -14.33 1.21
N SER A 46 1.96 -14.61 1.47
CA SER A 46 1.11 -15.36 0.55
C SER A 46 -0.39 -15.06 0.73
N CYS A 47 -1.11 -15.06 -0.37
CA CYS A 47 -2.58 -15.03 -0.40
C CYS A 47 -3.20 -16.42 -0.66
N ALA A 48 -2.38 -17.48 -0.67
CA ALA A 48 -2.89 -18.83 -0.86
C ALA A 48 -3.87 -19.20 0.26
N GLY A 49 -5.08 -19.63 -0.12
CA GLY A 49 -6.12 -20.01 0.83
C GLY A 49 -6.83 -18.83 1.51
N ALA A 50 -6.68 -17.59 1.03
CA ALA A 50 -7.46 -16.47 1.51
C ALA A 50 -8.96 -16.67 1.19
N ASP A 51 -9.83 -16.40 2.17
CA ASP A 51 -11.30 -16.47 2.00
C ASP A 51 -11.80 -15.50 0.92
N HIS A 52 -11.12 -14.37 0.75
CA HIS A 52 -11.41 -13.32 -0.23
C HIS A 52 -10.18 -13.03 -1.10
N PRO A 53 -9.84 -13.91 -2.06
CA PRO A 53 -8.59 -13.85 -2.81
C PRO A 53 -8.50 -12.64 -3.75
N ASP A 54 -9.63 -12.08 -4.19
CA ASP A 54 -9.72 -10.87 -5.00
C ASP A 54 -9.23 -9.62 -4.23
N GLN A 55 -9.42 -9.61 -2.92
CA GLN A 55 -9.00 -8.51 -2.03
C GLN A 55 -7.58 -8.71 -1.49
N CYS A 56 -7.14 -9.96 -1.35
CA CYS A 56 -5.87 -10.27 -0.75
C CYS A 56 -4.71 -9.72 -1.58
N ARG A 57 -3.70 -9.14 -0.91
CA ARG A 57 -2.42 -8.78 -1.52
C ARG A 57 -1.25 -9.25 -0.67
N THR A 58 -0.23 -9.76 -1.35
CA THR A 58 1.06 -10.09 -0.76
C THR A 58 1.86 -8.83 -0.43
N ALA A 59 2.88 -8.96 0.41
CA ALA A 59 3.84 -7.91 0.71
C ALA A 59 4.52 -7.36 -0.57
N GLU A 60 4.87 -8.25 -1.51
CA GLU A 60 5.47 -7.90 -2.81
C GLU A 60 4.52 -7.05 -3.66
N GLN A 61 3.23 -7.37 -3.65
CA GLN A 61 2.23 -6.59 -4.38
C GLN A 61 1.92 -5.26 -3.70
N ALA A 62 1.89 -5.22 -2.37
CA ALA A 62 1.52 -4.04 -1.59
C ALA A 62 2.61 -2.96 -1.59
N ALA A 63 3.88 -3.34 -1.44
CA ALA A 63 4.98 -2.39 -1.21
C ALA A 63 5.11 -1.29 -2.28
N PRO A 64 4.99 -1.56 -3.60
CA PRO A 64 5.03 -0.51 -4.61
C PRO A 64 3.92 0.55 -4.45
N PHE A 65 2.68 0.13 -4.18
CA PHE A 65 1.56 1.06 -4.00
C PHE A 65 1.71 1.90 -2.73
N ILE A 66 2.20 1.31 -1.65
CA ILE A 66 2.49 2.02 -0.39
C ILE A 66 3.56 3.08 -0.60
N ASN A 67 4.66 2.75 -1.28
CA ASN A 67 5.72 3.73 -1.56
C ASN A 67 5.25 4.85 -2.49
N ASN A 68 4.47 4.52 -3.52
CA ASN A 68 3.87 5.52 -4.41
C ASN A 68 2.95 6.47 -3.62
N SER A 69 2.14 5.93 -2.71
CA SER A 69 1.33 6.71 -1.79
C SER A 69 2.17 7.66 -0.95
N PHE A 70 3.23 7.17 -0.32
CA PHE A 70 4.12 8.00 0.49
C PHE A 70 4.76 9.13 -0.31
N SER A 71 5.21 8.84 -1.53
CA SER A 71 5.73 9.88 -2.43
C SER A 71 4.65 10.90 -2.80
N LYS A 72 3.43 10.45 -3.13
CA LYS A 72 2.32 11.31 -3.58
C LYS A 72 1.87 12.28 -2.49
N TYR A 73 1.85 11.85 -1.24
CA TYR A 73 1.35 12.63 -0.10
C TYR A 73 2.47 13.23 0.77
N GLY A 74 3.73 13.11 0.35
CA GLY A 74 4.87 13.69 1.05
C GLY A 74 5.08 13.08 2.45
N ILE A 75 4.92 11.76 2.57
CA ILE A 75 5.19 11.00 3.79
C ILE A 75 6.67 10.61 3.80
N THR A 76 7.49 11.40 4.50
CA THR A 76 8.95 11.35 4.35
C THR A 76 9.69 10.77 5.56
N THR A 77 9.12 10.83 6.76
CA THR A 77 9.77 10.28 7.95
C THR A 77 9.42 8.81 8.13
N LYS A 78 10.41 8.01 8.55
CA LYS A 78 10.21 6.58 8.81
C LYS A 78 9.14 6.34 9.89
N ALA A 79 9.07 7.20 10.90
CA ALA A 79 8.08 7.09 11.97
C ALA A 79 6.64 7.27 11.43
N GLU A 80 6.42 8.26 10.56
CA GLU A 80 5.12 8.50 9.92
C GLU A 80 4.75 7.35 8.98
N GLN A 81 5.71 6.86 8.19
CA GLN A 81 5.53 5.69 7.32
C GLN A 81 5.19 4.42 8.12
N ALA A 82 5.87 4.18 9.25
CA ALA A 82 5.61 3.06 10.14
C ALA A 82 4.19 3.11 10.72
N ALA A 83 3.72 4.29 11.12
CA ALA A 83 2.35 4.47 11.62
C ALA A 83 1.28 4.23 10.54
N LEU A 84 1.50 4.69 9.31
CA LEU A 84 0.57 4.43 8.21
C LEU A 84 0.57 2.95 7.81
N LEU A 85 1.74 2.33 7.74
CA LEU A 85 1.88 0.91 7.45
C LEU A 85 1.21 0.04 8.52
N SER A 86 1.44 0.35 9.81
CA SER A 86 0.82 -0.40 10.91
C SER A 86 -0.70 -0.28 10.91
N LEU A 87 -1.24 0.92 10.65
CA LEU A 87 -2.69 1.10 10.51
C LEU A 87 -3.23 0.24 9.37
N MET A 88 -2.60 0.29 8.18
CA MET A 88 -3.07 -0.50 7.05
C MET A 88 -3.02 -2.01 7.34
N LEU A 89 -1.92 -2.50 7.92
CA LEU A 89 -1.79 -3.92 8.28
C LEU A 89 -2.83 -4.37 9.30
N PHE A 90 -3.09 -3.55 10.33
CA PHE A 90 -4.07 -3.87 11.35
C PHE A 90 -5.49 -3.91 10.77
N GLU A 91 -5.91 -2.83 10.10
CA GLU A 91 -7.29 -2.65 9.65
C GLU A 91 -7.68 -3.61 8.52
N SER A 92 -6.71 -4.05 7.71
CA SER A 92 -6.94 -4.98 6.59
C SER A 92 -6.63 -6.44 6.92
N VAL A 93 -6.27 -6.75 8.17
CA VAL A 93 -5.84 -8.08 8.62
C VAL A 93 -4.69 -8.61 7.75
N GLY A 94 -3.59 -7.85 7.68
CA GLY A 94 -2.44 -8.19 6.86
C GLY A 94 -2.75 -8.21 5.37
N PHE A 95 -3.50 -7.21 4.89
CA PHE A 95 -3.93 -7.06 3.50
C PHE A 95 -4.83 -8.17 2.95
N LYS A 96 -5.43 -9.00 3.81
CA LYS A 96 -6.44 -9.99 3.41
C LYS A 96 -7.72 -9.33 2.91
N TYR A 97 -8.04 -8.15 3.45
CA TYR A 97 -9.28 -7.43 3.16
C TYR A 97 -9.03 -6.01 2.67
N ASN A 98 -9.92 -5.52 1.81
CA ASN A 98 -10.03 -4.11 1.47
C ASN A 98 -11.48 -3.62 1.60
N HIS A 99 -12.39 -4.44 2.13
CA HIS A 99 -13.70 -4.03 2.56
C HIS A 99 -14.10 -4.73 3.86
N ASN A 100 -15.02 -4.13 4.60
CA ASN A 100 -15.51 -4.72 5.85
C ASN A 100 -16.42 -5.93 5.57
N ILE A 101 -15.97 -7.13 5.97
CA ILE A 101 -16.69 -8.40 5.75
C ILE A 101 -17.72 -8.69 6.86
N SER A 102 -17.32 -8.61 8.13
CA SER A 102 -18.15 -8.99 9.27
C SER A 102 -17.90 -8.08 10.48
N PRO A 103 -18.93 -7.43 11.05
CA PRO A 103 -20.37 -7.59 10.76
C PRO A 103 -20.82 -7.00 9.42
N GLY A 104 -19.90 -6.41 8.66
CA GLY A 104 -20.18 -5.77 7.38
C GLY A 104 -20.75 -4.36 7.59
N ARG A 105 -20.18 -3.39 6.89
CA ARG A 105 -20.70 -2.01 6.91
C ARG A 105 -20.63 -1.44 5.50
N PRO A 106 -21.78 -1.13 4.86
CA PRO A 106 -21.80 -0.67 3.49
C PRO A 106 -20.89 0.54 3.25
N GLY A 107 -20.09 0.44 2.21
CA GLY A 107 -19.12 1.47 1.83
C GLY A 107 -17.92 1.65 2.77
N GLN A 108 -17.75 0.80 3.80
CA GLN A 108 -16.53 0.79 4.62
C GLN A 108 -15.47 -0.13 4.00
N GLY A 109 -14.25 0.38 3.83
CA GLY A 109 -13.17 -0.36 3.16
C GLY A 109 -11.92 0.48 2.94
N THR A 110 -11.16 0.14 1.90
CA THR A 110 -9.75 0.50 1.68
C THR A 110 -8.79 -0.19 2.66
N ARG A 111 -7.47 0.03 2.55
CA ARG A 111 -6.50 -0.66 3.42
C ARG A 111 -6.47 -0.12 4.84
N ASN A 112 -6.97 1.09 5.09
CA ASN A 112 -7.16 1.62 6.45
C ASN A 112 -8.63 1.62 6.90
N MET A 113 -9.49 0.85 6.21
CA MET A 113 -10.89 0.58 6.61
C MET A 113 -11.73 1.85 6.91
N GLN A 114 -11.55 2.87 6.07
CA GLN A 114 -12.25 4.14 6.15
C GLN A 114 -13.77 3.97 6.09
N MET A 115 -14.45 4.84 6.83
CA MET A 115 -15.90 4.97 6.76
C MET A 115 -16.38 5.61 5.44
N ILE A 116 -17.60 5.28 5.02
CA ILE A 116 -18.20 5.74 3.76
C ILE A 116 -18.12 7.27 3.57
N ASN A 117 -18.35 8.07 4.61
CA ASN A 117 -18.23 9.52 4.51
C ASN A 117 -16.83 9.96 4.07
N PHE A 118 -15.78 9.28 4.54
CA PHE A 118 -14.40 9.53 4.12
C PHE A 118 -14.09 8.93 2.75
N ASN A 119 -14.66 7.77 2.40
CA ASN A 119 -14.53 7.21 1.06
C ASN A 119 -15.18 8.11 0.00
N THR A 120 -16.30 8.76 0.30
CA THR A 120 -16.91 9.77 -0.58
C THR A 120 -15.99 10.98 -0.76
N LEU A 121 -15.45 11.52 0.34
CA LEU A 121 -14.48 12.64 0.28
C LEU A 121 -13.22 12.26 -0.50
N TYR A 122 -12.75 11.02 -0.34
CA TYR A 122 -11.58 10.54 -1.04
C TYR A 122 -11.86 10.35 -2.54
N ALA A 123 -13.00 9.75 -2.89
CA ALA A 123 -13.45 9.61 -4.27
C ALA A 123 -13.59 10.99 -4.94
N GLN A 124 -14.10 12.00 -4.22
CA GLN A 124 -14.19 13.38 -4.70
C GLN A 124 -12.81 13.97 -5.01
N ALA A 125 -11.78 13.60 -4.23
CA ALA A 125 -10.42 14.08 -4.43
C ALA A 125 -9.68 13.39 -5.60
N VAL A 126 -10.02 12.13 -5.92
CA VAL A 126 -9.24 11.33 -6.89
C VAL A 126 -9.97 10.99 -8.19
N VAL A 127 -11.31 10.92 -8.17
CA VAL A 127 -12.17 10.59 -9.32
C VAL A 127 -13.50 11.38 -9.29
N PRO A 128 -13.47 12.72 -9.20
CA PRO A 128 -14.64 13.56 -8.95
C PRO A 128 -15.81 13.30 -9.91
N ASP A 129 -15.52 13.07 -11.19
CA ASP A 129 -16.53 12.90 -12.25
C ASP A 129 -17.39 11.63 -12.09
N LYS A 130 -16.95 10.66 -11.26
CA LYS A 130 -17.68 9.41 -11.03
C LYS A 130 -18.52 9.42 -9.75
N VAL A 131 -18.29 10.37 -8.86
CA VAL A 131 -18.85 10.37 -7.50
C VAL A 131 -20.37 10.49 -7.51
N ALA A 132 -20.93 11.36 -8.35
CA ALA A 132 -22.39 11.55 -8.41
C ALA A 132 -23.12 10.26 -8.81
N ALA A 133 -22.65 9.59 -9.85
CA ALA A 133 -23.22 8.33 -10.32
C ALA A 133 -23.07 7.20 -9.28
N ALA A 134 -21.89 7.08 -8.67
CA ALA A 134 -21.64 6.09 -7.62
C ALA A 134 -22.49 6.34 -6.37
N THR A 135 -22.64 7.60 -5.95
CA THR A 135 -23.50 7.98 -4.80
C THR A 135 -24.96 7.61 -5.05
N ALA A 136 -25.46 7.82 -6.28
CA ALA A 136 -26.80 7.40 -6.67
C ALA A 136 -26.97 5.86 -6.69
N ALA A 137 -25.90 5.12 -6.99
CA ALA A 137 -25.89 3.66 -6.98
C ALA A 137 -25.72 3.04 -5.57
N GLY A 138 -25.17 3.79 -4.61
CA GLY A 138 -25.10 3.42 -3.19
C GLY A 138 -23.68 3.33 -2.62
N PRO A 139 -23.55 3.05 -1.30
CA PRO A 139 -22.27 3.10 -0.59
C PRO A 139 -21.17 2.21 -1.17
N ASP A 140 -21.51 1.01 -1.64
CA ASP A 140 -20.52 0.08 -2.18
C ASP A 140 -20.01 0.51 -3.56
N ALA A 141 -20.84 1.19 -4.34
CA ALA A 141 -20.41 1.80 -5.60
C ALA A 141 -19.41 2.95 -5.35
N VAL A 142 -19.60 3.72 -4.28
CA VAL A 142 -18.62 4.73 -3.87
C VAL A 142 -17.32 4.08 -3.40
N LEU A 143 -17.39 3.04 -2.58
CA LEU A 143 -16.20 2.29 -2.16
C LEU A 143 -15.44 1.74 -3.37
N ALA A 144 -16.13 1.15 -4.35
CA ALA A 144 -15.50 0.61 -5.56
C ALA A 144 -14.64 1.64 -6.32
N LEU A 145 -14.97 2.94 -6.25
CA LEU A 145 -14.16 4.00 -6.86
C LEU A 145 -12.77 4.15 -6.23
N VAL A 146 -12.61 3.81 -4.95
CA VAL A 146 -11.40 4.03 -4.16
C VAL A 146 -10.77 2.74 -3.64
N ASN A 147 -11.32 1.58 -4.01
CA ASN A 147 -10.86 0.27 -3.51
C ASN A 147 -9.92 -0.49 -4.47
N THR A 148 -9.53 0.14 -5.58
CA THR A 148 -8.44 -0.34 -6.45
C THR A 148 -7.10 -0.22 -5.70
N ASP A 149 -6.11 -1.05 -6.00
CA ASP A 149 -4.83 -1.05 -5.25
C ASP A 149 -4.17 0.34 -5.14
N ASP A 150 -4.11 1.10 -6.25
CA ASP A 150 -3.53 2.46 -6.27
C ASP A 150 -4.17 3.41 -5.25
N TYR A 151 -5.49 3.35 -5.08
CA TYR A 151 -6.24 4.23 -4.17
C TYR A 151 -6.35 3.62 -2.78
N SER A 152 -6.58 2.31 -2.69
CA SER A 152 -6.76 1.61 -1.42
C SER A 152 -5.50 1.60 -0.56
N PHE A 153 -4.30 1.53 -1.14
CA PHE A 153 -3.04 1.68 -0.39
C PHE A 153 -2.64 3.15 -0.19
N ALA A 154 -3.28 4.07 -0.92
CA ALA A 154 -3.09 5.49 -0.79
C ALA A 154 -3.98 6.16 0.26
N SER A 155 -5.05 5.48 0.66
CA SER A 155 -6.08 5.99 1.55
C SER A 155 -5.57 6.46 2.91
N ALA A 156 -4.63 5.73 3.53
CA ALA A 156 -4.07 6.09 4.83
C ALA A 156 -3.29 7.41 4.78
N ALA A 157 -2.45 7.58 3.75
CA ALA A 157 -1.66 8.78 3.55
C ALA A 157 -2.53 9.98 3.13
N TRP A 158 -3.51 9.76 2.25
CA TRP A 158 -4.51 10.77 1.92
C TRP A 158 -5.25 11.24 3.17
N PHE A 159 -5.71 10.32 4.00
CA PHE A 159 -6.47 10.65 5.20
C PHE A 159 -5.63 11.49 6.17
N LEU A 160 -4.41 11.04 6.49
CA LEU A 160 -3.49 11.78 7.37
C LEU A 160 -3.23 13.21 6.88
N THR A 161 -3.11 13.40 5.56
CA THR A 161 -2.74 14.70 4.97
C THR A 161 -3.93 15.60 4.65
N SER A 162 -5.14 15.06 4.60
CA SER A 162 -6.34 15.79 4.15
C SER A 162 -7.34 16.05 5.26
N GLN A 163 -7.32 15.28 6.35
CA GLN A 163 -8.27 15.47 7.44
C GLN A 163 -7.79 16.54 8.44
N PRO A 164 -8.63 17.55 8.78
CA PRO A 164 -8.24 18.62 9.69
C PRO A 164 -7.77 18.14 11.07
N ALA A 165 -8.37 17.07 11.59
CA ALA A 165 -8.02 16.50 12.89
C ALA A 165 -6.59 15.93 12.92
N CYS A 166 -6.02 15.58 11.77
CA CYS A 166 -4.69 14.99 11.64
C CYS A 166 -3.56 16.03 11.60
N ALA A 167 -3.85 17.24 11.09
CA ALA A 167 -2.87 18.30 10.94
C ALA A 167 -2.07 18.63 12.23
N PRO A 168 -2.71 18.81 13.42
CA PRO A 168 -1.95 19.13 14.64
C PRO A 168 -1.12 17.96 15.20
N ILE A 169 -1.41 16.72 14.79
CA ILE A 169 -0.78 15.50 15.33
C ILE A 169 0.47 15.14 14.53
N ARG A 170 0.55 15.58 13.27
CA ARG A 170 1.55 15.13 12.31
C ARG A 170 2.99 15.30 12.80
N ALA A 171 3.30 16.43 13.43
CA ALA A 171 4.64 16.70 13.97
C ALA A 171 5.02 15.71 15.09
N GLU A 172 4.10 15.41 16.02
CA GLU A 172 4.34 14.45 17.10
C GLU A 172 4.44 13.03 16.55
N LEU A 173 3.59 12.66 15.58
CA LEU A 173 3.65 11.35 14.91
C LEU A 173 5.00 11.12 14.21
N GLN A 174 5.56 12.16 13.59
CA GLN A 174 6.86 12.12 12.92
C GLN A 174 8.03 11.89 13.89
N SER A 175 7.86 12.11 15.20
CA SER A 175 8.87 11.80 16.21
C SER A 175 8.95 10.30 16.54
N GLY A 176 7.91 9.51 16.21
CA GLY A 176 7.81 8.09 16.59
C GLY A 176 7.44 7.86 18.05
N SER A 177 7.03 8.91 18.77
CA SER A 177 6.60 8.82 20.18
C SER A 177 5.28 8.06 20.33
N THR A 178 5.11 7.44 21.50
CA THR A 178 3.84 6.79 21.88
C THR A 178 2.70 7.80 21.97
N ALA A 179 2.98 9.03 22.41
CA ALA A 179 1.98 10.10 22.44
C ALA A 179 1.47 10.45 21.04
N GLY A 180 2.37 10.55 20.05
CA GLY A 180 2.03 10.81 18.65
C GLY A 180 1.20 9.69 18.04
N TRP A 181 1.59 8.44 18.29
CA TRP A 181 0.82 7.27 17.86
C TRP A 181 -0.58 7.24 18.47
N SER A 182 -0.68 7.41 19.80
CA SER A 182 -1.97 7.40 20.49
C SER A 182 -2.88 8.53 20.01
N ALA A 183 -2.33 9.73 19.82
CA ALA A 183 -3.07 10.86 19.24
C ALA A 183 -3.50 10.58 17.79
N TYR A 184 -2.64 9.94 16.98
CA TYR A 184 -2.99 9.55 15.62
C TYR A 184 -4.19 8.59 15.59
N ILE A 185 -4.21 7.57 16.44
CA ILE A 185 -5.33 6.63 16.50
C ILE A 185 -6.60 7.29 17.04
N THR A 186 -6.50 8.05 18.14
CA THR A 186 -7.67 8.56 18.86
C THR A 186 -8.27 9.83 18.26
N THR A 187 -7.43 10.75 17.79
CA THR A 187 -7.87 12.08 17.37
C THR A 187 -7.91 12.22 15.84
N CYS A 188 -6.91 11.68 15.13
CA CYS A 188 -6.91 11.70 13.67
C CYS A 188 -7.83 10.62 13.09
N VAL A 189 -7.54 9.34 13.36
CA VAL A 189 -8.33 8.21 12.86
C VAL A 189 -9.70 8.14 13.55
N GLY A 190 -9.78 8.53 14.82
CA GLY A 190 -11.04 8.62 15.56
C GLY A 190 -11.50 7.28 16.14
N THR A 191 -10.57 6.41 16.51
CA THR A 191 -10.85 5.09 17.11
C THR A 191 -10.09 4.89 18.42
N THR A 192 -10.22 3.73 19.05
CA THR A 192 -9.54 3.43 20.31
C THR A 192 -8.12 2.95 20.06
N ASP A 193 -7.17 3.51 20.81
CA ASP A 193 -5.83 2.98 20.92
C ASP A 193 -5.84 1.73 21.80
N THR A 194 -5.34 0.62 21.27
CA THR A 194 -5.47 -0.70 21.88
C THR A 194 -4.14 -1.44 21.82
N PRO A 195 -3.85 -2.32 22.79
CA PRO A 195 -2.59 -3.07 22.81
C PRO A 195 -2.28 -3.81 21.49
N ASP A 196 -3.29 -4.35 20.80
CA ASP A 196 -3.08 -5.07 19.54
C ASP A 196 -2.59 -4.14 18.40
N ARG A 197 -3.04 -2.88 18.39
CA ARG A 197 -2.55 -1.85 17.47
C ARG A 197 -1.11 -1.46 17.80
N ASP A 198 -0.80 -1.35 19.09
CA ASP A 198 0.55 -1.03 19.57
C ASP A 198 1.58 -2.11 19.21
N VAL A 199 1.19 -3.38 19.23
CA VAL A 199 2.05 -4.50 18.82
C VAL A 199 2.50 -4.33 17.37
N ILE A 200 1.56 -4.09 16.45
CA ILE A 200 1.89 -3.94 15.02
C ILE A 200 2.69 -2.65 14.79
N TRP A 201 2.34 -1.54 15.44
CA TRP A 201 3.10 -0.29 15.33
C TRP A 201 4.53 -0.40 15.85
N THR A 202 4.72 -1.06 17.00
CA THR A 202 6.06 -1.31 17.57
C THR A 202 6.91 -2.17 16.63
N ALA A 203 6.34 -3.23 16.06
CA ALA A 203 7.00 -4.06 15.07
C ALA A 203 7.36 -3.26 13.80
N ALA A 204 6.45 -2.39 13.33
CA ALA A 204 6.71 -1.51 12.18
C ALA A 204 7.87 -0.53 12.43
N LYS A 205 7.90 0.12 13.59
CA LYS A 205 9.02 0.99 13.98
C LYS A 205 10.34 0.22 14.00
N ALA A 206 10.37 -0.93 14.64
CA ALA A 206 11.57 -1.76 14.72
C ALA A 206 12.07 -2.19 13.33
N ALA A 207 11.17 -2.67 12.47
CA ALA A 207 11.51 -3.12 11.11
C ALA A 207 12.00 -1.96 10.21
N MET A 208 11.56 -0.73 10.47
CA MET A 208 11.96 0.46 9.73
C MET A 208 13.17 1.18 10.35
N GLY A 209 13.59 0.80 11.56
CA GLY A 209 14.70 1.40 12.29
C GLY A 209 14.37 2.79 12.84
N VAL A 210 13.21 2.92 13.49
CA VAL A 210 12.72 4.10 14.23
C VAL A 210 12.88 3.88 15.72
#